data_AF-A0A1F7NCH8-F1
#
_entry.id   AF-A0A1F7NCH8-F1
#
_cell.length_a   1.000
_cell.length_b   1.000
_cell.length_c   1.000
_cell.angle_alpha   90.00
_cell.angle_beta   90.00
_cell.angle_gamma   90.00
#
_symmetry.space_group_name_H-M   'P 1'
#
loop_
_entity.id
_entity.type
_entity.pdbx_description
1 polymer ?
#
loop_
_entity_poly.entity_id
_entity_poly.type
_entity_poly.pdbx_seq_one_letter_code
_entity_poly.pdbx_strand_id
1 'polypeptide(L)'
;MTLRLSVLCATTVALLALAPVPAGAQSQEHDAPGRRGAPPPSSAPAAPANLCAALARAAADGANKFRSFQTGRFHDETKEWDSSLMLPGFRFCRVDIELANLNCWTERMTPLEAEPRALEFKRAVQACYPGLVPGEDVDRASTAVRSKTTWTLPAGRRVRLVKRIRTDGQPASIFIYVE
;
A
#
# COMPACT_ATOMS: atom_id res chain seq x y z
N MET A 1 3.31 -47.05 17.39
CA MET A 1 4.17 -46.16 18.20
C MET A 1 3.42 -44.86 18.42
N THR A 2 3.09 -44.63 19.69
CA THR A 2 2.44 -43.45 20.27
C THR A 2 3.42 -42.29 20.37
N LEU A 3 2.97 -41.06 20.09
CA LEU A 3 3.31 -39.89 20.90
C LEU A 3 2.35 -38.74 20.60
N ARG A 4 1.42 -38.55 21.55
CA ARG A 4 0.63 -37.34 21.77
C ARG A 4 1.55 -36.32 22.43
N LEU A 5 1.54 -35.05 22.00
CA LEU A 5 2.02 -33.95 22.83
C LEU A 5 0.89 -32.94 23.04
N SER A 6 0.44 -32.91 24.30
CA SER A 6 -0.53 -32.00 24.87
C SER A 6 0.14 -30.65 25.14
N VAL A 7 -0.51 -29.54 24.79
CA VAL A 7 -0.16 -28.22 25.32
C VAL A 7 -1.36 -27.73 26.14
N LEU A 8 -1.23 -27.86 27.46
CA LEU A 8 -2.00 -27.09 28.42
C LEU A 8 -1.25 -25.78 28.68
N CYS A 9 -1.95 -24.64 28.61
CA CYS A 9 -1.56 -23.49 29.41
C CYS A 9 -2.81 -22.85 30.00
N ALA A 10 -2.74 -22.76 31.33
CA ALA A 10 -3.77 -22.47 32.29
C ALA A 10 -4.34 -21.05 32.17
N THR A 11 -5.66 -20.96 32.28
CA THR A 11 -6.41 -19.78 32.69
C THR A 11 -6.11 -19.44 34.14
N THR A 12 -5.80 -18.19 34.44
CA THR A 12 -5.79 -17.67 35.82
C THR A 12 -6.84 -16.57 35.93
N VAL A 13 -7.91 -16.86 36.66
CA VAL A 13 -8.91 -15.89 37.13
C VAL A 13 -8.86 -15.93 38.65
N ALA A 14 -8.66 -14.78 39.29
CA ALA A 14 -8.94 -14.60 40.71
C ALA A 14 -9.45 -13.18 40.96
N LEU A 15 -10.64 -13.12 41.56
CA LEU A 15 -11.43 -11.94 41.93
C LEU A 15 -11.14 -11.50 43.39
N LEU A 16 -11.26 -10.18 43.62
CA LEU A 16 -11.72 -9.42 44.81
C LEU A 16 -11.14 -9.66 46.23
N ALA A 17 -10.80 -8.57 46.95
CA ALA A 17 -11.65 -7.94 47.98
C ALA A 17 -10.97 -6.85 48.86
N LEU A 18 -11.61 -5.66 48.92
CA LEU A 18 -11.92 -4.76 50.07
C LEU A 18 -10.87 -4.22 51.10
N ALA A 19 -10.64 -2.88 51.02
CA ALA A 19 -10.68 -1.79 52.04
C ALA A 19 -9.94 -1.90 53.42
N PRO A 20 -9.35 -0.80 53.98
CA PRO A 20 -10.08 0.40 54.46
C PRO A 20 -9.41 1.78 54.26
N VAL A 21 -10.23 2.83 54.36
CA VAL A 21 -9.90 4.27 54.37
C VAL A 21 -9.46 4.71 55.78
N PRO A 22 -8.51 5.65 55.91
CA PRO A 22 -8.62 6.66 56.95
C PRO A 22 -8.61 8.08 56.39
N ALA A 23 -9.43 8.92 57.00
CA ALA A 23 -9.55 10.35 56.79
C ALA A 23 -8.34 11.10 57.39
N GLY A 24 -7.90 12.16 56.71
CA GLY A 24 -6.89 13.08 57.23
C GLY A 24 -6.61 14.21 56.26
N ALA A 25 -6.90 15.43 56.70
CA ALA A 25 -6.87 16.69 55.96
C ALA A 25 -5.50 17.07 55.35
N GLN A 26 -5.51 17.78 54.21
CA GLN A 26 -5.13 19.20 54.11
C GLN A 26 -5.06 19.66 52.65
N SER A 27 -5.59 20.85 52.40
CA SER A 27 -5.55 21.56 51.12
C SER A 27 -4.10 21.85 50.69
N GLN A 28 -3.76 21.49 49.46
CA GLN A 28 -2.72 22.17 48.70
C GLN A 28 -3.08 22.11 47.22
N GLU A 29 -3.33 23.28 46.64
CA GLU A 29 -3.41 23.53 45.19
C GLU A 29 -2.27 22.80 44.47
N HIS A 30 -2.60 21.94 43.52
CA HIS A 30 -1.72 21.56 42.41
C HIS A 30 -2.58 21.38 41.16
N ASP A 31 -2.15 22.04 40.08
CA ASP A 31 -2.75 22.11 38.76
C ASP A 31 -3.50 20.86 38.28
N ALA A 32 -4.67 21.10 37.69
CA ALA A 32 -5.41 20.09 36.95
C ALA A 32 -4.54 19.52 35.81
N PRO A 33 -4.31 18.20 35.72
CA PRO A 33 -3.72 17.63 34.53
C PRO A 33 -4.78 17.69 33.43
N GLY A 34 -4.52 18.60 32.48
CA GLY A 34 -5.28 18.69 31.23
C GLY A 34 -5.44 17.30 30.63
N ARG A 35 -6.68 16.98 30.24
CA ARG A 35 -6.97 15.85 29.34
C ARG A 35 -6.01 15.94 28.15
N ARG A 36 -4.95 15.12 28.16
CA ARG A 36 -4.25 14.79 26.91
C ARG A 36 -5.26 13.99 26.11
N GLY A 37 -6.00 14.69 25.26
CA GLY A 37 -6.74 14.07 24.18
C GLY A 37 -5.79 13.12 23.46
N ALA A 38 -6.29 11.92 23.16
CA ALA A 38 -5.55 10.97 22.34
C ALA A 38 -4.98 11.71 21.11
N PRO A 39 -3.75 11.39 20.67
CA PRO A 39 -3.22 11.96 19.44
C PRO A 39 -4.26 11.75 18.33
N PRO A 40 -4.50 12.75 17.46
CA PRO A 40 -5.45 12.60 16.36
C PRO A 40 -5.08 11.33 15.56
N PRO A 41 -6.07 10.62 15.00
CA PRO A 41 -5.79 9.43 14.21
C PRO A 41 -4.76 9.82 13.14
N SER A 42 -3.66 9.08 13.11
CA SER A 42 -2.52 9.31 12.23
C SER A 42 -3.02 9.66 10.83
N SER A 43 -2.90 10.94 10.46
CA SER A 43 -3.16 11.40 9.11
C SER A 43 -2.38 10.49 8.17
N ALA A 44 -3.07 9.84 7.23
CA ALA A 44 -2.37 9.11 6.19
C ALA A 44 -1.35 10.07 5.56
N PRO A 45 -0.11 9.63 5.29
CA PRO A 45 0.87 10.50 4.66
C PRO A 45 0.25 11.04 3.37
N ALA A 46 0.30 12.37 3.19
CA ALA A 46 -0.19 13.01 1.98
C ALA A 46 0.50 12.37 0.78
N ALA A 47 -0.26 12.11 -0.29
CA ALA A 47 0.32 11.62 -1.52
C ALA A 47 1.45 12.56 -1.96
N PRO A 48 2.56 12.04 -2.54
CA PRO A 48 3.61 12.87 -3.12
C PRO A 48 3.00 13.97 -3.98
N ALA A 49 3.56 15.19 -3.92
CA ALA A 49 3.05 16.32 -4.70
C ALA A 49 2.81 15.87 -6.16
N ASN A 50 1.56 16.01 -6.60
CA ASN A 50 1.05 15.67 -7.95
C ASN A 50 0.76 14.19 -8.28
N LEU A 51 0.92 13.21 -7.37
CA LEU A 51 0.58 11.81 -7.67
C LEU A 51 -0.89 11.65 -8.09
N CYS A 52 -1.83 12.24 -7.33
CA CYS A 52 -3.25 12.10 -7.62
C CYS A 52 -3.64 12.76 -8.95
N ALA A 53 -3.05 13.90 -9.28
CA ALA A 53 -3.25 14.56 -10.57
C ALA A 53 -2.71 13.71 -11.73
N ALA A 54 -1.53 13.10 -11.56
CA ALA A 54 -0.94 12.21 -12.58
C ALA A 54 -1.78 10.95 -12.78
N LEU A 55 -2.27 10.33 -11.71
CA LEU A 55 -3.16 9.16 -11.78
C LEU A 55 -4.51 9.50 -12.40
N ALA A 56 -5.10 10.66 -12.06
CA ALA A 56 -6.33 11.13 -12.68
C ALA A 56 -6.16 11.36 -14.19
N ARG A 57 -5.04 11.99 -14.60
CA ARG A 57 -4.71 12.19 -16.01
C ARG A 57 -4.51 10.87 -16.74
N ALA A 58 -3.82 9.91 -16.12
CA ALA A 58 -3.63 8.58 -16.68
C ALA A 58 -4.98 7.85 -16.86
N ALA A 59 -5.82 7.83 -15.83
CA ALA A 59 -7.13 7.18 -15.89
C ALA A 59 -8.04 7.79 -16.96
N ALA A 60 -8.01 9.13 -17.12
CA ALA A 60 -8.77 9.83 -18.14
C ALA A 60 -8.32 9.48 -19.56
N ASP A 61 -7.00 9.44 -19.82
CA ASP A 61 -6.48 9.07 -21.15
C ASP A 61 -6.60 7.58 -21.47
N GLY A 62 -6.88 6.76 -20.46
CA GLY A 62 -7.11 5.34 -20.61
C GLY A 62 -8.16 4.98 -21.68
N ALA A 63 -9.18 5.83 -21.85
CA ALA A 63 -10.19 5.68 -22.91
C ALA A 63 -9.58 5.77 -24.32
N ASN A 64 -8.50 6.53 -24.49
CA ASN A 64 -7.75 6.68 -25.73
C ASN A 64 -6.59 5.67 -25.83
N LYS A 65 -6.59 4.63 -24.99
CA LYS A 65 -5.51 3.63 -24.90
C LYS A 65 -4.13 4.28 -24.68
N PHE A 66 -4.09 5.34 -23.89
CA PHE A 66 -2.85 6.02 -23.49
C PHE A 66 -2.04 6.63 -24.64
N ARG A 67 -2.66 6.82 -25.82
CA ARG A 67 -1.99 7.36 -27.02
C ARG A 67 -1.35 8.72 -26.77
N SER A 68 -1.90 9.53 -25.88
CA SER A 68 -1.36 10.86 -25.60
C SER A 68 -0.03 10.84 -24.85
N PHE A 69 0.34 9.70 -24.24
CA PHE A 69 1.60 9.54 -23.51
C PHE A 69 2.65 8.72 -24.25
N GLN A 70 2.29 8.03 -25.33
CA GLN A 70 3.24 7.25 -26.12
C GLN A 70 4.30 8.18 -26.72
N THR A 71 5.56 7.94 -26.36
CA THR A 71 6.70 8.74 -26.83
C THR A 71 7.94 7.88 -27.02
N GLY A 72 8.97 8.46 -27.66
CA GLY A 72 10.30 7.88 -27.66
C GLY A 72 10.39 6.52 -28.36
N ARG A 73 10.99 5.54 -27.68
CA ARG A 73 11.36 4.24 -28.22
C ARG A 73 10.27 3.20 -27.96
N PHE A 74 10.01 2.39 -28.98
CA PHE A 74 9.27 1.14 -28.83
C PHE A 74 10.20 0.00 -28.38
N HIS A 75 9.75 -0.81 -27.43
CA HIS A 75 10.46 -1.95 -26.88
C HIS A 75 9.81 -3.23 -27.40
N ASP A 76 10.37 -3.80 -28.47
CA ASP A 76 9.81 -4.98 -29.17
C ASP A 76 9.63 -6.21 -28.27
N GLU A 77 10.48 -6.37 -27.25
CA GLU A 77 10.45 -7.49 -26.32
C GLU A 77 9.23 -7.46 -25.40
N THR A 78 8.84 -6.26 -24.95
CA THR A 78 7.73 -6.07 -24.02
C THR A 78 6.49 -5.50 -24.67
N LYS A 79 6.54 -5.19 -25.98
CA LYS A 79 5.46 -4.55 -26.75
C LYS A 79 4.99 -3.23 -26.11
N GLU A 80 5.95 -2.46 -25.62
CA GLU A 80 5.69 -1.23 -24.87
C GLU A 80 6.33 -0.01 -25.54
N TRP A 81 5.67 1.14 -25.47
CA TRP A 81 6.26 2.46 -25.76
C TRP A 81 6.75 3.13 -24.50
N ASP A 82 7.82 3.92 -24.57
CA ASP A 82 8.14 4.84 -23.48
C ASP A 82 7.01 5.86 -23.28
N SER A 83 6.76 6.24 -22.02
CA SER A 83 5.71 7.19 -21.67
C SER A 83 6.30 8.56 -21.34
N SER A 84 5.72 9.64 -21.88
CA SER A 84 6.01 11.01 -21.42
C SER A 84 5.37 11.32 -20.06
N LEU A 85 4.36 10.56 -19.64
CA LEU A 85 3.76 10.68 -18.32
C LEU A 85 4.53 9.80 -17.33
N MET A 86 5.04 10.43 -16.28
CA MET A 86 5.75 9.80 -15.18
C MET A 86 4.94 9.89 -13.89
N LEU A 87 4.83 8.76 -13.17
CA LEU A 87 4.19 8.74 -11.85
C LEU A 87 5.24 9.01 -10.76
N PRO A 88 4.99 9.94 -9.82
CA PRO A 88 5.91 10.21 -8.72
C PRO A 88 6.30 8.94 -7.94
N GLY A 89 7.60 8.76 -7.72
CA GLY A 89 8.17 7.59 -7.03
C GLY A 89 8.46 6.39 -7.92
N PHE A 90 8.07 6.42 -9.20
CA PHE A 90 8.42 5.40 -10.19
C PHE A 90 9.54 5.90 -11.10
N ARG A 91 10.44 5.00 -11.52
CA ARG A 91 11.63 5.38 -12.29
C ARG A 91 11.36 5.45 -13.78
N PHE A 92 10.45 4.62 -14.28
CA PHE A 92 10.08 4.55 -15.70
C PHE A 92 8.61 4.21 -15.78
N CYS A 93 7.94 4.78 -16.78
CA CYS A 93 6.59 4.47 -17.17
C CYS A 93 6.58 4.12 -18.66
N ARG A 94 5.76 3.15 -19.02
CA ARG A 94 5.57 2.70 -20.39
C ARG A 94 4.10 2.45 -20.69
N VAL A 95 3.75 2.55 -21.97
CA VAL A 95 2.42 2.23 -22.47
C VAL A 95 2.48 0.86 -23.12
N ASP A 96 1.82 -0.12 -22.51
CA ASP A 96 1.59 -1.44 -23.09
C ASP A 96 0.38 -1.35 -24.03
N ILE A 97 0.61 -1.61 -25.32
CA ILE A 97 -0.43 -1.48 -26.36
C ILE A 97 -1.37 -2.69 -26.39
N GLU A 98 -0.88 -3.86 -25.99
CA GLU A 98 -1.63 -5.11 -26.03
C GLU A 98 -2.60 -5.17 -24.86
N LEU A 99 -2.10 -4.83 -23.67
CA LEU A 99 -2.89 -4.75 -22.45
C LEU A 99 -3.58 -3.39 -22.26
N ALA A 100 -3.32 -2.44 -23.16
CA ALA A 100 -3.85 -1.08 -23.15
C ALA A 100 -3.77 -0.45 -21.75
N ASN A 101 -2.56 -0.41 -21.18
CA ASN A 101 -2.32 0.14 -19.86
C ASN A 101 -1.08 1.05 -19.81
N LEU A 102 -1.05 1.95 -18.84
CA LEU A 102 0.17 2.61 -18.41
C LEU A 102 0.80 1.77 -17.29
N ASN A 103 2.00 1.25 -17.52
CA ASN A 103 2.78 0.44 -16.60
C ASN A 103 3.99 1.25 -16.10
N CYS A 104 4.06 1.52 -14.80
CA CYS A 104 5.22 2.17 -14.20
C CYS A 104 5.87 1.27 -13.17
N TRP A 105 7.21 1.24 -13.12
CA TRP A 105 7.93 0.44 -12.13
C TRP A 105 9.04 1.21 -11.40
N THR A 106 9.29 0.79 -10.17
CA THR A 106 10.35 1.34 -9.33
C THR A 106 11.71 0.82 -9.75
N GLU A 107 12.76 1.36 -9.12
CA GLU A 107 14.08 0.71 -9.15
C GLU A 107 14.02 -0.70 -8.56
N ARG A 108 15.03 -1.50 -8.89
CA ARG A 108 15.26 -2.81 -8.27
C ARG A 108 15.61 -2.61 -6.80
N MET A 109 15.01 -3.40 -5.93
CA MET A 109 15.22 -3.33 -4.48
C MET A 109 15.29 -4.72 -3.86
N THR A 110 15.76 -4.81 -2.63
CA THR A 110 15.73 -6.06 -1.86
C THR A 110 14.29 -6.40 -1.43
N PRO A 111 13.98 -7.67 -1.13
CA PRO A 111 12.68 -8.03 -0.57
C PRO A 111 12.33 -7.30 0.74
N LEU A 112 13.34 -7.01 1.58
CA LEU A 112 13.15 -6.29 2.84
C LEU A 112 12.74 -4.83 2.62
N GLU A 113 13.28 -4.17 1.58
CA GLU A 113 12.91 -2.79 1.22
C GLU A 113 11.54 -2.72 0.54
N ALA A 114 11.15 -3.76 -0.19
CA ALA A 114 9.92 -3.76 -0.97
C ALA A 114 8.63 -3.70 -0.13
N GLU A 115 8.63 -4.27 1.07
CA GLU A 115 7.44 -4.29 1.93
C GLU A 115 7.03 -2.89 2.41
N PRO A 116 7.88 -2.13 3.14
CA PRO A 116 7.51 -0.79 3.58
C PRO A 116 7.22 0.13 2.38
N ARG A 117 7.99 0.00 1.30
CA ARG A 117 7.81 0.82 0.10
C ARG A 117 6.47 0.57 -0.60
N ALA A 118 6.03 -0.69 -0.70
CA ALA A 118 4.72 -1.01 -1.26
C ALA A 118 3.58 -0.49 -0.39
N LEU A 119 3.74 -0.53 0.94
CA LEU A 119 2.76 0.01 1.87
C LEU A 119 2.63 1.54 1.75
N GLU A 120 3.75 2.25 1.59
CA GLU A 120 3.76 3.69 1.30
C GLU A 120 2.99 4.01 0.02
N PHE A 121 3.29 3.31 -1.09
CA PHE A 121 2.56 3.50 -2.34
C PHE A 121 1.08 3.17 -2.19
N LYS A 122 0.73 2.09 -1.50
CA LYS A 122 -0.67 1.72 -1.24
C LYS A 122 -1.41 2.85 -0.52
N ARG A 123 -0.81 3.43 0.52
CA ARG A 123 -1.39 4.58 1.26
C ARG A 123 -1.51 5.82 0.37
N ALA A 124 -0.47 6.13 -0.40
CA ALA A 124 -0.46 7.29 -1.30
C ALA A 124 -1.54 7.18 -2.40
N VAL A 125 -1.70 6.00 -3.01
CA VAL A 125 -2.76 5.76 -4.01
C VAL A 125 -4.14 5.81 -3.36
N GLN A 126 -4.32 5.21 -2.19
CA GLN A 126 -5.59 5.28 -1.45
C GLN A 126 -6.01 6.71 -1.13
N ALA A 127 -5.05 7.58 -0.79
CA ALA A 127 -5.32 9.00 -0.53
C ALA A 127 -5.87 9.75 -1.77
N CYS A 128 -5.55 9.28 -2.98
CA CYS A 128 -6.09 9.85 -4.22
C CYS A 128 -7.52 9.41 -4.53
N TYR A 129 -7.99 8.33 -3.90
CA TYR A 129 -9.31 7.75 -4.13
C TYR A 129 -10.06 7.51 -2.81
N PRO A 130 -10.39 8.58 -2.07
CA PRO A 130 -11.08 8.46 -0.80
C PRO A 130 -12.43 7.76 -0.98
N GLY A 131 -12.74 6.81 -0.08
CA GLY A 131 -14.00 6.05 -0.11
C GLY A 131 -13.98 4.80 -1.00
N LEU A 132 -12.97 4.60 -1.85
CA LEU A 132 -12.82 3.33 -2.57
C LEU A 132 -12.19 2.27 -1.65
N VAL A 133 -12.81 1.09 -1.60
CA VAL A 133 -12.24 -0.09 -0.94
C VAL A 133 -11.48 -0.90 -1.99
N PRO A 134 -10.14 -1.04 -1.89
CA PRO A 134 -9.38 -1.81 -2.86
C PRO A 134 -9.56 -3.31 -2.65
N GLY A 135 -9.56 -4.05 -3.76
CA GLY A 135 -9.43 -5.50 -3.74
C GLY A 135 -7.97 -5.92 -3.55
N GLU A 136 -7.73 -6.97 -2.78
CA GLU A 136 -6.39 -7.50 -2.54
C GLU A 136 -6.29 -8.96 -2.98
N ASP A 137 -5.20 -9.30 -3.66
CA ASP A 137 -4.92 -10.63 -4.18
C ASP A 137 -3.43 -10.98 -3.98
N VAL A 138 -3.15 -12.27 -3.82
CA VAL A 138 -1.77 -12.78 -3.75
C VAL A 138 -1.63 -13.94 -4.71
N ASP A 139 -0.93 -13.68 -5.81
CA ASP A 139 -0.52 -14.68 -6.79
C ASP A 139 0.82 -15.30 -6.39
N ARG A 140 0.84 -16.62 -6.20
CA ARG A 140 2.06 -17.40 -5.91
C ARG A 140 2.41 -18.22 -7.15
N ALA A 141 3.13 -17.61 -8.07
CA ALA A 141 3.73 -18.31 -9.19
C ALA A 141 5.05 -18.99 -8.75
N SER A 142 5.47 -20.02 -9.47
CA SER A 142 6.73 -20.74 -9.17
C SER A 142 7.97 -19.83 -9.15
N THR A 143 7.95 -18.73 -9.92
CA THR A 143 9.08 -17.80 -10.09
C THR A 143 8.95 -16.52 -9.26
N ALA A 144 7.77 -16.21 -8.72
CA ALA A 144 7.54 -15.00 -7.94
C ALA A 144 6.24 -15.06 -7.12
N VAL A 145 6.27 -14.41 -5.95
CA VAL A 145 5.08 -14.02 -5.20
C VAL A 145 4.72 -12.58 -5.56
N ARG A 146 3.47 -12.36 -5.97
CA ARG A 146 2.92 -11.05 -6.33
C ARG A 146 1.76 -10.70 -5.41
N SER A 147 1.95 -9.69 -4.57
CA SER A 147 0.84 -9.06 -3.84
C SER A 147 0.27 -7.94 -4.67
N LYS A 148 -1.03 -7.95 -4.92
CA LYS A 148 -1.74 -6.99 -5.75
C LYS A 148 -2.77 -6.24 -4.90
N THR A 149 -2.81 -4.93 -5.04
CA THR A 149 -3.89 -4.08 -4.50
C THR A 149 -4.50 -3.32 -5.66
N THR A 150 -5.81 -3.45 -5.86
CA THR A 150 -6.53 -2.91 -7.02
C THR A 150 -7.65 -1.98 -6.58
N TRP A 151 -7.60 -0.74 -7.05
CA TRP A 151 -8.69 0.22 -6.94
C TRP A 151 -9.47 0.23 -8.25
N THR A 152 -10.73 -0.19 -8.19
CA THR A 152 -11.65 -0.08 -9.34
C THR A 152 -12.28 1.31 -9.32
N LEU A 153 -11.97 2.10 -10.33
CA LEU A 153 -12.48 3.45 -10.52
C LEU A 153 -13.87 3.42 -11.19
N PRO A 154 -14.62 4.54 -11.16
CA PRO A 154 -15.82 4.70 -11.99
C PRO A 154 -15.54 4.40 -13.47
N ALA A 155 -16.58 3.98 -14.20
CA ALA A 155 -16.50 3.52 -15.59
C ALA A 155 -15.60 2.28 -15.81
N GLY A 156 -15.28 1.53 -14.75
CA GLY A 156 -14.61 0.22 -14.84
C GLY A 156 -13.09 0.28 -15.06
N ARG A 157 -12.49 1.47 -15.02
CA ARG A 157 -11.02 1.65 -15.05
C ARG A 157 -10.40 1.11 -13.77
N ARG A 158 -9.11 0.73 -13.81
CA ARG A 158 -8.42 0.18 -12.63
C ARG A 158 -7.06 0.82 -12.42
N VAL A 159 -6.73 1.04 -11.15
CA VAL A 159 -5.36 1.29 -10.72
C VAL A 159 -4.91 0.07 -9.91
N ARG A 160 -3.81 -0.56 -10.31
CA ARG A 160 -3.34 -1.81 -9.70
C ARG A 160 -1.88 -1.69 -9.30
N LEU A 161 -1.62 -1.70 -8.00
CA LEU A 161 -0.28 -1.75 -7.43
C LEU A 161 0.12 -3.22 -7.25
N VAL A 162 1.31 -3.59 -7.70
CA VAL A 162 1.84 -4.95 -7.59
C VAL A 162 3.23 -4.92 -6.98
N LYS A 163 3.38 -5.53 -5.81
CA LYS A 163 4.69 -5.84 -5.22
C LYS A 163 5.07 -7.27 -5.64
N ARG A 164 6.21 -7.41 -6.31
CA ARG A 164 6.74 -8.70 -6.78
C ARG A 164 8.02 -9.05 -6.04
N ILE A 165 8.01 -10.20 -5.36
CA ILE A 165 9.20 -10.83 -4.77
C ILE A 165 9.52 -12.07 -5.60
N ARG A 166 10.72 -12.12 -6.20
CA ARG A 166 11.14 -13.29 -7.00
C ARG A 166 11.68 -14.39 -6.10
N THR A 167 11.43 -15.65 -6.48
CA THR A 167 11.86 -16.83 -5.71
C THR A 167 13.29 -17.28 -6.02
N ASP A 168 13.88 -16.73 -7.09
CA ASP A 168 15.23 -17.04 -7.58
C ASP A 168 16.32 -16.09 -7.05
N GLY A 169 16.03 -15.34 -5.99
CA GLY A 169 16.97 -14.39 -5.37
C GLY A 169 17.20 -13.10 -6.16
N GLN A 170 16.54 -12.92 -7.32
CA GLN A 170 16.59 -11.68 -8.07
C GLN A 170 15.87 -10.54 -7.31
N PRO A 171 16.20 -9.27 -7.61
CA PRO A 171 15.62 -8.14 -6.92
C PRO A 171 14.08 -8.09 -6.97
N ALA A 172 13.50 -7.62 -5.88
CA ALA A 172 12.10 -7.26 -5.79
C ALA A 172 11.80 -6.02 -6.65
N SER A 173 10.51 -5.83 -6.98
CA SER A 173 10.06 -4.69 -7.77
C SER A 173 8.63 -4.33 -7.41
N ILE A 174 8.29 -3.05 -7.52
CA ILE A 174 6.91 -2.56 -7.37
C ILE A 174 6.48 -1.98 -8.71
N PHE A 175 5.32 -2.40 -9.18
CA PHE A 175 4.67 -1.95 -10.40
C PHE A 175 3.37 -1.24 -10.04
N ILE A 176 2.99 -0.24 -10.83
CA ILE A 176 1.62 0.28 -10.85
C ILE A 176 1.13 0.25 -12.29
N TYR A 177 -0.06 -0.31 -12.47
CA TYR A 177 -0.77 -0.34 -13.73
C TYR A 177 -1.98 0.60 -13.65
N VAL A 178 -2.19 1.41 -14.68
CA VAL A 178 -3.44 2.15 -14.91
C VAL A 178 -4.09 1.57 -16.15
N GLU A 179 -5.29 1.02 -16.00
CA GLU A 179 -5.99 0.15 -16.95
C GLU A 179 -7.43 0.55 -17.17
#